data_AF-M1WQ97-F1
#
_entry.id   AF-M1WQ97-F1
#
_cell.length_a   1.000
_cell.length_b   1.000
_cell.length_c   1.000
_cell.angle_alpha   90.00
_cell.angle_beta   90.00
_cell.angle_gamma   90.00
#
_symmetry.space_group_name_H-M   'P 1'
#
loop_
_entity.id
_entity.type
_entity.pdbx_description
1 polymer ?
#
loop_
_entity_poly.entity_id
_entity_poly.type
_entity_poly.pdbx_seq_one_letter_code
_entity_poly.pdbx_strand_id
1 'polypeptide(L)' 'MHRSEDLVNAASNRYRITVQVAHRAKRRRYEDFDSGEDMLMKPVLRAIIEMSDELTQPEIIGE' A
#
# COMPACT_ATOMS: atom_id res chain seq x y z
N MET A 1 -9.02 -14.07 -1.39
CA MET A 1 -8.95 -12.64 -1.77
C MET A 1 -7.49 -12.27 -1.89
N HIS A 2 -6.99 -12.06 -3.11
CA HIS A 2 -5.57 -11.84 -3.39
C HIS A 2 -5.32 -10.36 -3.65
N ARG A 3 -5.08 -9.58 -2.58
CA ARG A 3 -4.92 -8.11 -2.62
C ARG A 3 -3.92 -7.62 -3.68
N SER A 4 -2.83 -8.37 -3.87
CA SER A 4 -1.84 -8.08 -4.92
C SER A 4 -2.40 -8.24 -6.34
N GLU A 5 -3.26 -9.25 -6.56
CA GLU A 5 -3.90 -9.47 -7.85
C GLU A 5 -4.90 -8.35 -8.15
N ASP A 6 -5.65 -7.89 -7.14
CA ASP A 6 -6.60 -6.78 -7.28
C ASP A 6 -5.87 -5.51 -7.77
N LEU A 7 -4.73 -5.18 -7.17
CA LEU A 7 -3.89 -4.05 -7.59
C LEU A 7 -3.34 -4.21 -9.00
N VAL A 8 -2.86 -5.40 -9.34
CA VAL A 8 -2.28 -5.69 -10.66
C VAL A 8 -3.34 -5.68 -11.77
N ASN A 9 -4.56 -6.14 -11.47
CA ASN A 9 -5.67 -6.19 -12.40
C ASN A 9 -6.34 -4.82 -12.59
N ALA A 10 -6.40 -4.00 -11.54
CA ALA A 10 -6.90 -2.63 -11.63
C ALA A 10 -5.92 -1.66 -12.33
N ALA A 11 -4.63 -1.98 -12.34
CA ALA A 11 -3.61 -1.12 -12.94
C ALA A 11 -3.50 -1.29 -14.46
N SER A 12 -3.59 -0.17 -15.19
CA SER A 12 -3.31 -0.13 -16.63
C SER A 12 -1.84 -0.38 -16.99
N ASN A 13 -0.94 -0.29 -16.00
CA ASN A 13 0.48 -0.61 -16.14
C ASN A 13 1.00 -1.30 -14.88
N ARG A 14 1.41 -2.56 -15.04
CA ARG A 14 1.91 -3.41 -13.94
C ARG A 14 3.21 -2.90 -13.32
N TYR A 15 4.12 -2.33 -14.10
CA TYR A 15 5.36 -1.75 -13.59
C TYR A 15 5.09 -0.51 -12.73
N ARG A 16 4.15 0.34 -13.18
CA ARG A 16 3.80 1.57 -12.47
C ARG A 16 3.24 1.25 -11.08
N ILE A 17 2.33 0.27 -10.97
CA ILE A 17 1.77 -0.11 -9.67
C ILE A 17 2.83 -0.72 -8.75
N THR A 18 3.76 -1.53 -9.28
CA THR A 18 4.89 -2.05 -8.49
C THR A 18 5.77 -0.94 -7.93
N VAL A 19 6.10 0.08 -8.74
CA VAL A 19 6.87 1.25 -8.30
C VAL A 19 6.13 2.04 -7.23
N GLN A 20 4.81 2.23 -7.38
CA GLN A 20 3.98 2.94 -6.39
C GLN A 20 3.95 2.20 -5.03
N VAL A 21 3.74 0.89 -5.05
CA VAL A 21 3.82 0.04 -3.85
C VAL A 21 5.20 0.17 -3.19
N ALA A 22 6.27 0.10 -3.97
CA ALA A 22 7.64 0.22 -3.45
C ALA A 22 7.91 1.60 -2.80
N HIS A 23 7.45 2.69 -3.44
CA HIS A 23 7.58 4.04 -2.90
C HIS A 23 6.83 4.20 -1.58
N ARG A 24 5.58 3.72 -1.51
CA ARG A 24 4.75 3.79 -0.30
C ARG A 24 5.33 2.95 0.84
N ALA A 25 5.79 1.74 0.54
CA ALA A 25 6.48 0.88 1.51
C ALA A 25 7.78 1.51 2.04
N LYS A 26 8.58 2.13 1.16
CA LYS A 26 9.82 2.82 1.54
C LYS A 26 9.55 3.99 2.49
N ARG A 27 8.53 4.80 2.19
CA ARG A 27 8.13 5.94 3.03
C ARG A 27 7.74 5.49 4.45
N ARG A 28 6.91 4.45 4.55
CA ARG A 28 6.51 3.91 5.86
C ARG A 28 7.65 3.36 6.69
N ARG A 29 8.62 2.71 6.06
CA ARG A 29 9.81 2.23 6.77
C ARG A 29 10.55 3.37 7.48
N TYR A 30 10.51 4.59 6.95
CA TYR A 30 11.10 5.76 7.61
C TYR A 30 10.18 6.31 8.70
N GLU A 31 8.88 6.43 8.43
CA GLU A 31 7.89 6.90 9.42
C GLU A 31 7.83 5.99 10.67
N ASP A 32 7.79 4.67 10.48
CA ASP A 32 7.77 3.68 11.57
C ASP A 32 9.13 3.65 12.33
N PHE A 33 10.24 3.94 11.65
CA PHE A 33 11.56 4.04 12.29
C PHE A 33 11.65 5.29 13.18
N ASP A 34 11.11 6.42 12.73
CA ASP A 34 11.10 7.67 13.47
C ASP A 34 10.11 7.64 14.66
N SER A 35 9.03 6.85 14.58
CA SER A 35 8.04 6.72 15.67
C SER A 35 8.50 5.79 16.81
N GLY A 36 9.53 4.96 16.58
CA GLY A 36 9.98 3.97 17.55
C GLY A 36 8.98 2.84 17.79
N GLU A 37 7.97 2.70 16.93
CA GLU A 37 6.98 1.63 17.00
C GLU A 37 7.55 0.34 16.38
N ASP A 38 7.37 -0.78 17.08
CA ASP A 38 7.72 -2.08 16.52
C ASP A 38 6.82 -2.40 15.33
N MET A 39 7.42 -2.57 14.15
CA MET A 39 6.70 -2.95 12.94
C MET A 39 6.12 -4.37 13.06
N LEU A 40 4.83 -4.46 13.37
CA LEU A 40 4.07 -5.72 13.39
C LEU A 40 3.91 -6.34 12.00
N MET A 41 4.17 -5.59 10.92
CA MET A 41 4.01 -6.02 9.54
C MET A 41 5.10 -5.45 8.63
N LYS A 42 5.55 -6.23 7.65
CA LYS A 42 6.48 -5.75 6.62
C LYS A 42 5.85 -4.58 5.83
N PRO A 43 6.57 -3.48 5.53
CA PRO A 43 5.98 -2.27 4.95
C PRO A 43 5.42 -2.50 3.55
N VAL A 44 6.01 -3.44 2.82
CA VAL A 44 5.53 -3.86 1.49
C VAL A 44 4.17 -4.54 1.58
N LEU A 45 3.96 -5.41 2.57
CA LEU A 45 2.70 -6.11 2.76
C LEU A 45 1.60 -5.12 3.15
N ARG A 46 1.92 -4.21 4.08
CA ARG A 46 1.03 -3.13 4.52
C ARG A 46 0.62 -2.23 3.36
N ALA A 47 1.59 -1.79 2.54
CA ALA A 47 1.33 -0.98 1.36
C ALA A 47 0.40 -1.67 0.35
N ILE A 48 0.57 -2.97 0.10
CA ILE A 48 -0.32 -3.75 -0.77
C ILE A 48 -1.75 -3.79 -0.23
N ILE A 49 -1.92 -4.00 1.08
CA ILE A 49 -3.24 -4.08 1.71
C ILE A 49 -3.96 -2.73 1.60
N GLU A 50 -3.34 -1.65 2.05
CA GLU A 50 -4.03 -0.34 2.08
C GLU A 50 -4.25 0.21 0.68
N MET A 51 -3.29 0.03 -0.24
CA MET A 51 -3.50 0.43 -1.64
C MET A 51 -4.64 -0.37 -2.29
N SER A 52 -4.79 -1.65 -1.93
CA SER A 52 -5.93 -2.44 -2.38
C SER A 52 -7.23 -1.98 -1.72
N ASP A 53 -7.22 -1.66 -0.44
CA ASP A 53 -8.41 -1.15 0.27
C ASP A 53 -8.86 0.20 -0.31
N GLU A 54 -7.94 1.12 -0.61
CA GLU A 54 -8.16 2.40 -1.32
C GLU A 54 -8.90 2.22 -2.66
N LEU A 55 -8.67 1.10 -3.37
CA LEU A 55 -9.38 0.78 -4.61
C LEU A 55 -10.81 0.27 -4.36
N THR A 56 -11.04 -0.43 -3.25
CA THR A 56 -12.34 -1.05 -2.93
C THR A 56 -13.28 -0.17 -2.10
N GLN A 57 -12.72 0.80 -1.36
CA GLN A 57 -13.44 1.74 -0.52
C GLN A 57 -12.93 3.17 -0.78
N PRO A 58 -13.34 3.80 -1.89
CA PRO A 58 -12.95 5.18 -2.20
C PRO A 58 -13.58 6.24 -1.26
N GLU A 59 -14.46 5.85 -0.33
CA GLU A 59 -15.28 6.74 0.49
C GLU A 59 -14.86 6.74 1.97
N ILE A 60 -13.74 7.38 2.31
CA ILE A 60 -13.51 7.99 3.65
C ILE A 60 -12.79 9.34 3.51
N ILE A 61 -13.15 10.13 2.51
CA ILE A 61 -12.96 11.58 2.52
C ILE A 61 -14.32 12.19 2.18
N GLY A 62 -15.24 12.10 3.12
CA GLY A 62 -16.46 12.90 3.14
C GLY A 62 -16.25 14.05 4.13
N GLU A 63 -16.28 15.27 3.62
CA GLU A 63 -16.18 16.61 4.25
C GLU A 63 -15.21 16.83 5.43
#